data_AF-A0A3P6F9S4-F1
#
_entry.id   AF-A0A3P6F9S4-F1
#
_cell.length_a   1.000
_cell.length_b   1.000
_cell.length_c   1.000
_cell.angle_alpha   90.00
_cell.angle_beta   90.00
_cell.angle_gamma   90.00
#
_symmetry.space_group_name_H-M   'P 1'
#
loop_
_entity.id
_entity.type
_entity.pdbx_description
1 polymer ?
#
loop_
_entity_poly.entity_id
_entity_poly.type
_entity_poly.pdbx_seq_one_letter_code
_entity_poly.pdbx_strand_id
1 'polypeptide(L)' 'LGTKNFNRRESALHSEVEALRWAMENMFQHSTCQSFGTDCKDLLAMIKEPHAWPSFATKLERIETL' A
#
# COMPACT_ATOMS: atom_id res chain seq x y z
N LEU A 1 13.07 24.60 37.11
CA LEU A 1 12.52 24.91 35.78
C LEU A 1 12.62 23.65 34.92
N GLY A 2 11.48 23.00 34.65
CA GLY A 2 11.43 21.71 33.96
C GLY A 2 11.71 21.85 32.47
N THR A 3 12.64 21.04 31.97
CA THR A 3 12.98 20.97 30.55
C THR A 3 11.79 20.41 29.77
N LYS A 4 11.25 21.25 28.90
CA LYS A 4 10.15 20.94 28.00
C LYS A 4 10.66 19.89 26.99
N ASN A 5 10.12 18.67 27.07
CA ASN A 5 10.39 17.57 26.15
C ASN A 5 10.02 17.96 24.71
N PHE A 6 10.94 18.61 24.00
CA PHE A 6 10.82 18.93 22.59
C PHE A 6 11.63 17.92 21.78
N ASN A 7 11.00 16.78 21.55
CA ASN A 7 10.94 16.12 20.25
C ASN A 7 10.18 14.83 20.53
N ARG A 8 8.87 14.87 20.26
CA ARG A 8 8.10 13.66 19.99
C ARG A 8 8.79 13.05 18.78
N ARG A 9 9.79 12.18 19.01
CA ARG A 9 10.48 11.47 17.94
C ARG A 9 9.37 10.91 17.07
N GLU A 10 9.27 11.37 15.82
CA GLU A 10 8.38 10.74 14.86
C GLU A 10 8.69 9.25 14.96
N SER A 11 7.69 8.45 15.32
CA SER A 11 7.88 7.03 15.46
C SER A 11 8.48 6.50 14.15
N ALA A 12 9.33 5.47 14.20
CA ALA A 12 9.86 4.85 12.98
C ALA A 12 8.74 4.56 11.95
N LEU A 13 7.58 4.12 12.43
CA LEU A 13 6.37 3.92 11.65
C LEU A 13 5.89 5.18 10.89
N HIS A 14 5.99 6.36 11.48
CA HIS A 14 5.60 7.62 10.85
C HIS A 14 6.56 7.97 9.71
N SER A 15 7.88 7.81 9.94
CA SER A 15 8.89 8.01 8.90
C SER A 15 8.77 7.00 7.76
N GLU A 16 8.41 5.75 8.06
CA GLU A 16 8.12 4.72 7.04
C GLU A 16 6.89 5.08 6.19
N VAL A 17 5.81 5.56 6.83
CA VAL A 17 4.59 6.00 6.13
C VAL A 17 4.87 7.21 5.24
N GLU A 18 5.62 8.20 5.72
CA GLU A 18 6.00 9.38 4.93
C GLU A 18 6.94 9.00 3.77
N ALA A 19 7.88 8.08 3.98
CA ALA A 19 8.75 7.59 2.91
C ALA A 19 7.95 6.82 1.84
N LEU A 20 6.98 6.00 2.25
CA LEU A 20 6.09 5.30 1.33
C LEU A 20 5.23 6.27 0.52
N ARG A 21 4.64 7.27 1.19
CA ARG A 21 3.87 8.33 0.54
C ARG A 21 4.72 9.08 -0.49
N TRP A 22 5.94 9.47 -0.12
CA TRP A 22 6.87 10.14 -1.01
C TRP A 22 7.23 9.27 -2.23
N ALA A 23 7.45 7.97 -2.04
CA ALA A 23 7.75 7.05 -3.13
C ALA A 23 6.55 6.91 -4.09
N MET A 24 5.33 6.79 -3.57
CA MET A 24 4.12 6.73 -4.40
C MET A 24 3.91 8.02 -5.20
N GLU A 25 4.10 9.18 -4.58
CA GLU A 25 4.01 10.49 -5.25
C GLU A 25 5.10 10.65 -6.33
N ASN A 26 6.33 10.20 -6.07
CA ASN A 26 7.42 10.24 -7.05
C ASN A 26 7.18 9.29 -8.23
N MET A 27 6.75 8.07 -7.97
CA MET A 27 6.42 7.11 -9.02
C MET A 27 5.29 7.64 -9.91
N PHE A 28 4.29 8.31 -9.32
CA PHE A 28 3.21 8.95 -10.05
C PHE A 28 3.66 10.17 -10.88
N GLN A 29 4.63 10.95 -10.40
CA GLN A 29 5.16 12.11 -11.14
C GLN A 29 6.13 11.71 -12.27
N HIS A 30 6.88 10.62 -12.10
CA HIS A 30 7.91 10.19 -13.05
C HIS A 30 7.45 9.10 -14.03
N SER A 31 6.26 8.53 -13.83
CA SER A 31 5.65 7.61 -14.78
C SER A 31 4.19 7.97 -15.00
N THR A 32 3.72 7.87 -16.24
CA THR A 32 2.29 7.83 -16.58
C THR A 32 1.67 6.51 -16.08
N CYS A 33 1.81 6.24 -14.79
CA CYS A 33 1.30 5.03 -14.12
C CYS A 33 -0.22 5.13 -13.94
N GLN A 34 -0.92 5.36 -15.05
CA GLN A 34 -2.36 5.17 -15.13
C GLN A 34 -2.68 3.69 -14.86
N SER A 35 -1.77 2.78 -15.23
CA SER A 35 -1.86 1.36 -14.90
C SER A 35 -1.86 1.13 -13.40
N PHE A 36 -0.94 1.70 -12.60
CA PHE A 36 -0.91 1.41 -11.15
C PHE A 36 -2.21 1.77 -10.42
N GLY A 37 -2.81 2.91 -10.75
CA GLY A 37 -4.13 3.27 -10.19
C GLY A 37 -5.25 2.33 -10.63
N THR A 38 -5.11 1.69 -11.79
CA THR A 38 -6.05 0.69 -12.34
C THR A 38 -5.77 -0.68 -11.72
N ASP A 39 -4.52 -1.11 -11.70
CA ASP A 39 -4.00 -2.33 -11.11
C ASP A 39 -4.35 -2.40 -9.62
N CYS A 40 -4.24 -1.30 -8.85
CA CYS A 40 -4.67 -1.27 -7.44
C CYS A 40 -6.19 -1.43 -7.26
N LYS A 41 -7.01 -0.90 -8.18
CA LYS A 41 -8.46 -1.11 -8.16
C LYS A 41 -8.82 -2.54 -8.54
N ASP A 42 -8.11 -3.11 -9.52
CA ASP A 42 -8.28 -4.48 -9.95
C ASP A 42 -7.88 -5.45 -8.84
N LEU A 43 -6.79 -5.19 -8.11
CA LEU A 43 -6.39 -5.96 -6.92
C LEU A 43 -7.47 -5.91 -5.82
N LEU A 44 -8.07 -4.75 -5.56
CA LEU A 44 -9.18 -4.62 -4.62
C LEU A 44 -10.43 -5.38 -5.09
N ALA A 45 -10.74 -5.34 -6.38
CA ALA A 45 -11.85 -6.09 -6.97
C ALA A 45 -11.60 -7.60 -6.91
N MET A 46 -10.37 -8.04 -7.12
CA MET A 46 -9.96 -9.45 -7.02
C MET A 46 -10.08 -10.00 -5.60
N ILE A 47 -9.92 -9.15 -4.57
CA ILE A 47 -10.13 -9.53 -3.17
C ILE A 47 -11.62 -9.52 -2.79
N LYS A 48 -12.39 -8.53 -3.27
CA LYS A 48 -13.82 -8.39 -2.94
C LYS A 48 -14.72 -9.37 -3.69
N GLU A 49 -14.38 -9.67 -4.94
CA GLU A 49 -15.14 -10.55 -5.83
C GLU A 49 -14.21 -11.56 -6.52
N PRO A 50 -13.61 -12.49 -5.75
CA PRO A 50 -12.69 -13.49 -6.29
C PRO A 50 -13.35 -14.40 -7.34
N HIS A 51 -14.67 -14.60 -7.27
CA HIS A 51 -15.43 -15.38 -8.25
C HIS A 51 -15.46 -14.76 -9.66
N ALA A 52 -15.28 -13.45 -9.80
CA ALA A 52 -15.15 -12.79 -11.09
C ALA A 52 -13.77 -13.05 -11.75
N TRP A 53 -12.80 -13.55 -10.97
CA TRP A 53 -11.42 -13.80 -11.38
C TRP A 53 -10.96 -15.22 -10.96
N PRO A 54 -11.56 -16.28 -11.52
CA PRO A 54 -11.36 -17.66 -11.06
C PRO A 54 -9.89 -18.13 -11.14
N SER A 55 -9.10 -17.61 -12.09
CA SER A 55 -7.66 -17.92 -12.19
C SER A 55 -6.83 -17.34 -11.03
N PHE A 56 -7.31 -16.26 -10.40
CA PHE A 56 -6.68 -15.63 -9.24
C PHE A 56 -7.22 -16.19 -7.94
N ALA A 57 -8.52 -16.50 -7.87
CA ALA A 57 -9.14 -17.12 -6.69
C ALA A 57 -8.37 -18.38 -6.25
N THR A 58 -8.01 -19.25 -7.19
CA THR A 58 -7.21 -20.47 -6.90
C THR A 58 -5.80 -20.17 -6.40
N LYS A 59 -5.21 -19.03 -6.77
CA LYS A 59 -3.91 -18.59 -6.24
C LYS A 59 -4.05 -18.00 -4.84
N LEU A 60 -5.14 -17.28 -4.57
CA LEU A 60 -5.42 -16.68 -3.27
C LEU A 60 -5.70 -17.76 -2.21
N GLU A 61 -6.52 -18.76 -2.55
CA GLU A 61 -6.83 -19.90 -1.68
C GLU A 61 -5.55 -20.62 -1.23
N ARG A 62 -4.58 -20.79 -2.13
CA ARG A 62 -3.27 -21.38 -1.82
C ARG A 62 -2.45 -20.57 -0.83
N ILE A 63 -2.59 -19.24 -0.81
CA ILE A 63 -1.90 -18.34 0.11
C ILE A 63 -2.60 -18.33 1.48
N GLU A 64 -3.93 -18.40 1.52
CA GLU A 64 -4.68 -18.48 2.79
C GLU A 64 -4.52 -19.82 3.51
N THR A 65 -4.24 -20.92 2.79
CA THR A 65 -4.00 -22.24 3.39
C THR A 65 -2.57 -22.46 3.92
N LEU A 66 -1.68 -21.46 3.87
CA LEU A 66 -0.35 -21.48 4.48
C LEU A 66 -0.37 -20.89 5.89
#